data_AF-A0AAN9C390-F1
#
_entry.id   AF-A0AAN9C390-F1
#
_cell.length_a   1.000
_cell.length_b   1.000
_cell.length_c   1.000
_cell.angle_alpha   90.00
_cell.angle_beta   90.00
_cell.angle_gamma   90.00
#
_symmetry.space_group_name_H-M   'P 1'
#
loop_
_entity.id
_entity.type
_entity.pdbx_description
1 polymer ?
#
loop_
_entity_poly.entity_id
_entity_poly.type
_entity_poly.pdbx_seq_one_letter_code
_entity_poly.pdbx_strand_id
1 'polypeptide(L)'
;MLADVIPVIDRLNLTFQKDNVNPSTIKPMVESTTHMLTQLLDTPGDNEREFSNSLQGATFNTTTLTHLHNRGQYERVRREFIQGLIDALRRRFPQTEVTILSALATVFDVERYPGADRLAGYGQAEMDVLRRHYTAVINPERAQRNFLPFKTAVTNYGATSFDTVCRCVIRQLYDQFPDFGELAKIALVIPVSSVYAERGFSVQNLIKTKGRNRLNEDRVNRLMMLRWHSKSLRDFDIGSARENFLTTKTRRK
;
A
#
# COMPACT_ATOMS: atom_id res chain seq x y z
N MET A 1 -18.32 -14.01 13.87
CA MET A 1 -16.88 -13.66 13.92
C MET A 1 -16.22 -13.58 12.54
N LEU A 2 -15.81 -14.69 11.87
CA LEU A 2 -15.03 -14.57 10.62
C LEU A 2 -15.78 -13.80 9.52
N ALA A 3 -17.08 -14.07 9.37
CA ALA A 3 -17.95 -13.35 8.44
C ALA A 3 -18.02 -11.83 8.73
N ASP A 4 -17.76 -11.40 9.96
CA ASP A 4 -17.73 -9.98 10.36
C ASP A 4 -16.34 -9.36 10.17
N VAL A 5 -15.27 -10.15 10.37
CA VAL A 5 -13.88 -9.68 10.29
C VAL A 5 -13.38 -9.60 8.85
N ILE A 6 -13.71 -10.58 8.01
CA ILE A 6 -13.23 -10.66 6.62
C ILE A 6 -13.59 -9.41 5.81
N PRO A 7 -14.85 -8.91 5.82
CA PRO A 7 -15.21 -7.70 5.07
C PRO A 7 -14.41 -6.45 5.49
N VAL A 8 -14.05 -6.35 6.77
CA VAL A 8 -13.27 -5.23 7.32
C VAL A 8 -11.84 -5.23 6.76
N ILE A 9 -11.22 -6.39 6.71
CA ILE A 9 -9.88 -6.57 6.13
C ILE A 9 -9.92 -6.45 4.60
N ASP A 10 -10.92 -7.04 3.95
CA ASP A 10 -11.06 -7.01 2.49
C ASP A 10 -11.20 -5.58 1.97
N ARG A 11 -11.92 -4.70 2.68
CA ARG A 11 -12.02 -3.28 2.33
C ARG A 11 -10.65 -2.59 2.33
N LEU A 12 -9.80 -2.91 3.31
CA LEU A 12 -8.44 -2.38 3.37
C LEU A 12 -7.60 -2.92 2.21
N ASN A 13 -7.65 -4.23 1.96
CA ASN A 13 -6.92 -4.88 0.86
C ASN A 13 -7.31 -4.30 -0.50
N LEU A 14 -8.61 -4.18 -0.79
CA LEU A 14 -9.15 -3.60 -2.03
C LEU A 14 -8.69 -2.15 -2.25
N THR A 15 -8.40 -1.42 -1.18
CA THR A 15 -7.86 -0.06 -1.28
C THR A 15 -6.41 -0.08 -1.75
N PHE A 16 -5.60 -0.99 -1.20
CA PHE A 16 -4.19 -1.17 -1.59
C PHE A 16 -4.01 -1.89 -2.93
N GLN A 17 -5.06 -2.55 -3.44
CA GLN A 17 -5.13 -3.16 -4.76
C GLN A 17 -5.38 -2.18 -5.92
N LYS A 18 -5.35 -0.88 -5.65
CA LYS A 18 -5.42 0.13 -6.70
C LYS A 18 -4.00 0.48 -7.16
N ASP A 19 -3.82 0.71 -8.46
CA ASP A 19 -2.51 1.10 -9.02
C ASP A 19 -2.04 2.47 -8.47
N ASN A 20 -2.98 3.42 -8.28
CA ASN A 20 -2.71 4.79 -7.86
C ASN A 20 -3.33 5.09 -6.49
N VAL A 21 -2.88 4.42 -5.43
CA VAL A 21 -3.31 4.73 -4.07
C VAL A 21 -2.79 6.12 -3.69
N ASN A 22 -3.68 7.08 -3.45
CA ASN A 22 -3.27 8.38 -2.91
C ASN A 22 -2.76 8.17 -1.46
N PRO A 23 -1.50 8.53 -1.14
CA PRO A 23 -0.94 8.34 0.19
C PRO A 23 -1.76 8.97 1.31
N SER A 24 -2.50 10.02 1.01
CA SER A 24 -3.38 10.71 1.96
C SER A 24 -4.56 9.87 2.46
N THR A 25 -4.87 8.76 1.79
CA THR A 25 -5.93 7.81 2.17
C THR A 25 -5.44 6.68 3.07
N ILE A 26 -4.13 6.45 3.15
CA ILE A 26 -3.54 5.30 3.84
C ILE A 26 -3.82 5.36 5.34
N LYS A 27 -3.45 6.47 5.99
CA LYS A 27 -3.63 6.66 7.43
C LYS A 27 -5.11 6.52 7.85
N PRO A 28 -6.07 7.26 7.25
CA PRO A 28 -7.48 7.10 7.59
C PRO A 28 -8.00 5.66 7.43
N MET A 29 -7.56 4.95 6.40
CA MET A 29 -8.01 3.58 6.15
C MET A 29 -7.46 2.60 7.18
N VAL A 30 -6.17 2.69 7.52
CA VAL A 30 -5.56 1.83 8.55
C VAL A 30 -6.17 2.11 9.92
N GLU A 31 -6.38 3.39 10.27
CA GLU A 31 -7.01 3.78 11.54
C GLU A 31 -8.47 3.31 11.60
N SER A 32 -9.24 3.49 10.53
CA SER A 32 -10.63 3.02 10.43
C SER A 32 -10.72 1.50 10.57
N THR A 33 -9.90 0.73 9.84
CA THR A 33 -9.86 -0.73 9.95
C THR A 33 -9.49 -1.17 11.36
N THR A 34 -8.47 -0.54 11.97
CA THR A 34 -8.06 -0.85 13.34
C THR A 34 -9.19 -0.58 14.34
N HIS A 35 -9.92 0.53 14.17
CA HIS A 35 -11.07 0.86 15.00
C HIS A 35 -12.20 -0.16 14.86
N MET A 36 -12.57 -0.51 13.62
CA MET A 36 -13.61 -1.51 13.35
C MET A 36 -13.27 -2.89 13.95
N LEU A 37 -12.01 -3.34 13.83
CA LEU A 37 -11.56 -4.58 14.45
C LEU A 37 -11.60 -4.49 15.98
N THR A 38 -11.23 -3.34 16.56
CA THR A 38 -11.30 -3.13 18.00
C THR A 38 -12.73 -3.21 18.51
N GLN A 39 -13.71 -2.66 17.77
CA GLN A 39 -15.12 -2.77 18.12
C GLN A 39 -15.60 -4.24 18.13
N LEU A 40 -15.11 -5.06 17.20
CA LEU A 40 -15.42 -6.49 17.13
C LEU A 40 -14.81 -7.34 18.26
N LEU A 41 -13.91 -6.79 19.09
CA LEU A 41 -13.39 -7.50 20.27
C LEU A 41 -14.47 -7.67 21.34
N ASP A 42 -15.20 -6.59 21.61
CA ASP A 42 -16.13 -6.52 22.74
C ASP A 42 -17.60 -6.51 22.28
N THR A 43 -17.87 -6.27 20.99
CA THR A 43 -19.22 -6.19 20.43
C THR A 43 -19.46 -7.23 19.32
N PRO A 44 -20.56 -8.00 19.37
CA PRO A 44 -20.95 -8.89 18.27
C PRO A 44 -21.19 -8.14 16.95
N GLY A 45 -20.56 -8.61 15.87
CA GLY A 45 -20.83 -8.14 14.52
C GLY A 45 -22.23 -8.52 14.03
N ASP A 46 -22.64 -7.99 12.87
CA ASP A 46 -23.98 -8.21 12.32
C ASP A 46 -24.26 -9.70 12.06
N ASN A 47 -23.31 -10.43 11.46
CA ASN A 47 -23.49 -11.85 11.16
C ASN A 47 -23.53 -12.70 12.44
N GLU A 48 -22.79 -12.28 13.46
CA GLU A 48 -22.86 -12.95 14.75
C GLU A 48 -24.20 -12.69 15.47
N ARG A 49 -24.71 -11.46 15.39
CA ARG A 49 -26.04 -11.13 15.92
C ARG A 49 -27.13 -11.91 15.19
N GLU A 50 -27.05 -11.98 13.87
CA GLU A 50 -27.97 -12.77 13.05
C GLU A 50 -27.91 -14.26 13.42
N PHE A 51 -26.71 -14.84 13.49
CA PHE A 51 -26.52 -16.21 13.95
C PHE A 51 -27.16 -16.45 15.32
N SER A 52 -26.93 -15.53 16.27
CA SER A 52 -27.49 -15.63 17.63
C SER A 52 -29.02 -15.57 17.64
N ASN A 53 -29.61 -14.74 16.78
CA ASN A 53 -31.07 -14.58 16.67
C ASN A 53 -31.74 -15.75 15.93
N SER A 54 -31.04 -16.39 15.00
CA SER A 54 -31.55 -17.53 14.23
C SER A 54 -31.43 -18.88 14.93
N LEU A 55 -30.82 -18.93 16.12
CA LEU A 55 -30.72 -20.15 16.92
C LEU A 55 -32.07 -20.56 17.51
N GLN A 56 -32.50 -21.78 17.20
CA GLN A 56 -33.66 -22.42 17.83
C GLN A 56 -33.16 -23.43 18.88
N GLY A 57 -32.92 -22.96 20.09
CA GLY A 57 -32.26 -23.75 21.13
C GLY A 57 -30.81 -24.03 20.77
N ALA A 58 -30.46 -25.30 20.52
CA ALA A 58 -29.13 -25.71 20.07
C ALA A 58 -29.03 -25.95 18.55
N THR A 59 -30.11 -25.72 17.80
CA THR A 59 -30.15 -25.99 16.36
C THR A 59 -30.01 -24.69 15.57
N PHE A 60 -29.11 -24.69 14.60
CA PHE A 60 -28.99 -23.65 13.58
C PHE A 60 -29.31 -24.26 12.22
N ASN A 61 -30.33 -23.74 11.54
CA ASN A 61 -30.91 -24.35 10.33
C ASN A 61 -31.28 -25.82 10.57
N THR A 62 -30.52 -26.76 10.01
CA THR A 62 -30.73 -28.22 10.14
C THR A 62 -29.66 -28.91 11.01
N THR A 63 -28.71 -28.15 11.57
CA THR A 63 -27.55 -28.69 12.28
C THR A 63 -27.65 -28.40 13.78
N THR A 64 -27.57 -29.45 14.61
CA THR A 64 -27.51 -29.34 16.07
C THR A 64 -26.07 -29.08 16.52
N LEU A 65 -25.87 -28.04 17.30
CA LEU A 65 -24.56 -27.60 17.79
C LEU A 65 -24.26 -28.25 19.15
N THR A 66 -23.12 -28.92 19.26
CA THR A 66 -22.73 -29.71 20.43
C THR A 66 -22.09 -28.91 21.56
N HIS A 67 -21.53 -27.72 21.26
CA HIS A 67 -20.74 -26.93 22.21
C HIS A 67 -21.25 -25.50 22.40
N LEU A 68 -22.57 -25.29 22.26
CA LEU A 68 -23.18 -23.95 22.32
C LEU A 68 -22.90 -23.20 23.65
N HIS A 69 -22.76 -23.94 24.75
CA HIS A 69 -22.50 -23.37 26.08
C HIS A 69 -21.06 -22.93 26.32
N ASN A 70 -20.14 -23.23 25.40
CA ASN A 70 -18.73 -22.89 25.56
C ASN A 70 -18.41 -21.46 25.10
N ARG A 71 -19.24 -20.51 25.53
CA ARG A 71 -19.14 -19.10 25.16
C ARG A 71 -17.81 -18.49 25.61
N GLY A 72 -17.30 -18.90 26.77
CA GLY A 72 -15.98 -18.46 27.26
C GLY A 72 -14.83 -18.84 26.32
N GLN A 73 -14.82 -20.06 25.77
CA GLN A 73 -13.80 -20.44 24.78
C GLN A 73 -13.95 -19.66 23.48
N TYR A 74 -15.18 -19.43 23.01
CA TYR A 74 -15.43 -18.62 21.83
C TYR A 74 -14.92 -17.17 21.99
N GLU A 75 -15.26 -16.51 23.10
CA GLU A 75 -14.80 -15.15 23.42
C GLU A 75 -13.27 -15.08 23.53
N ARG A 76 -12.63 -16.11 24.10
CA ARG A 76 -11.16 -16.20 24.15
C ARG A 76 -10.56 -16.29 22.75
N VAL A 77 -11.04 -17.22 21.91
CA VAL A 77 -10.56 -17.39 20.53
C VAL A 77 -10.80 -16.12 19.71
N ARG A 78 -11.94 -15.45 19.89
CA ARG A 78 -12.22 -14.15 19.26
C ARG A 78 -11.17 -13.13 19.62
N ARG A 79 -10.94 -12.92 20.92
CA ARG A 79 -10.00 -11.91 21.41
C ARG A 79 -8.59 -12.21 20.91
N GLU A 80 -8.13 -13.45 21.00
CA GLU A 80 -6.82 -13.89 20.50
C GLU A 80 -6.67 -13.63 18.98
N PHE A 81 -7.69 -14.00 18.18
CA PHE A 81 -7.65 -13.83 16.72
C PHE A 81 -7.67 -12.37 16.29
N ILE A 82 -8.64 -11.59 16.79
CA ILE A 82 -8.81 -10.18 16.40
C ILE A 82 -7.63 -9.35 16.90
N GLN A 83 -7.14 -9.59 18.12
CA GLN A 83 -5.94 -8.91 18.62
C GLN A 83 -4.72 -9.24 17.76
N GLY A 84 -4.54 -10.51 17.37
CA GLY A 84 -3.48 -10.91 16.45
C GLY A 84 -3.54 -10.17 15.10
N LEU A 85 -4.74 -9.94 14.56
CA LEU A 85 -4.93 -9.14 13.35
C LEU A 85 -4.59 -7.67 13.55
N ILE A 86 -5.05 -7.07 14.65
CA ILE A 86 -4.72 -5.66 15.00
C ILE A 86 -3.21 -5.50 15.14
N ASP A 87 -2.53 -6.42 15.83
CA ASP A 87 -1.09 -6.39 16.02
C ASP A 87 -0.35 -6.59 14.69
N ALA A 88 -0.85 -7.47 13.81
CA ALA A 88 -0.31 -7.63 12.47
C ALA A 88 -0.44 -6.36 11.63
N LEU A 89 -1.60 -5.68 11.69
CA LEU A 89 -1.80 -4.39 11.01
C LEU A 89 -0.87 -3.30 11.54
N ARG A 90 -0.75 -3.15 12.86
CA ARG A 90 0.15 -2.17 13.49
C ARG A 90 1.61 -2.43 13.15
N ARG A 91 2.01 -3.71 13.07
CA ARG A 91 3.36 -4.09 12.66
C ARG A 91 3.61 -3.84 11.18
N ARG A 92 2.58 -4.01 10.34
CA ARG A 92 2.64 -3.76 8.89
C ARG A 92 2.65 -2.27 8.55
N PHE A 93 2.00 -1.45 9.38
CA PHE A 93 1.90 0.00 9.22
C PHE A 93 2.36 0.71 10.50
N PRO A 94 3.69 0.76 10.77
CA PRO A 94 4.21 1.47 11.91
C PRO A 94 3.78 2.94 11.90
N GLN A 95 3.36 3.48 13.05
CA GLN A 95 2.82 4.84 13.16
C GLN A 95 3.80 5.89 12.61
N THR A 96 5.10 5.69 12.82
CA THR A 96 6.15 6.59 12.31
C THR A 96 6.13 6.66 10.78
N GLU A 97 6.06 5.52 10.09
CA GLU A 97 6.04 5.43 8.62
C GLU A 97 4.74 6.01 8.06
N VAL A 98 3.60 5.67 8.68
CA VAL A 98 2.29 6.22 8.32
C VAL A 98 2.26 7.75 8.49
N THR A 99 2.93 8.28 9.52
CA THR A 99 3.03 9.72 9.75
C THR A 99 3.88 10.41 8.67
N ILE A 100 5.00 9.80 8.26
CA ILE A 100 5.84 10.31 7.16
C ILE A 100 5.07 10.31 5.84
N LEU A 101 4.36 9.21 5.54
CA LEU A 101 3.51 9.11 4.35
C LEU A 101 2.42 10.17 4.35
N SER A 102 1.74 10.36 5.48
CA SER A 102 0.73 11.41 5.64
C SER A 102 1.35 12.81 5.45
N ALA A 103 2.56 13.04 5.94
CA ALA A 103 3.25 14.31 5.79
C ALA A 103 3.64 14.60 4.33
N LEU A 104 4.17 13.60 3.61
CA LEU A 104 4.42 13.69 2.16
C LEU A 104 3.11 13.99 1.41
N ALA A 105 2.03 13.32 1.78
CA ALA A 105 0.72 13.55 1.19
C ALA A 105 0.25 15.00 1.41
N THR A 106 0.34 15.52 2.64
CA THR A 106 -0.01 16.92 2.94
C THR A 106 0.82 17.92 2.14
N VAL A 107 2.10 17.63 1.88
CA VAL A 107 2.97 18.53 1.10
C VAL A 107 2.65 18.50 -0.40
N PHE A 108 2.32 17.35 -0.99
CA PHE A 108 2.17 17.21 -2.44
C PHE A 108 0.72 17.07 -2.94
N ASP A 109 -0.26 16.88 -2.06
CA ASP A 109 -1.69 16.79 -2.41
C ASP A 109 -2.30 18.21 -2.48
N VAL A 110 -2.08 18.88 -3.61
CA VAL A 110 -2.50 20.27 -3.85
C VAL A 110 -4.03 20.42 -3.81
N GLU A 111 -4.79 19.37 -4.12
CA GLU A 111 -6.27 19.36 -4.00
C GLU A 111 -6.75 19.62 -2.56
N ARG A 112 -5.90 19.37 -1.55
CA ARG A 112 -6.22 19.60 -0.14
C ARG A 112 -5.77 20.97 0.37
N TYR A 113 -5.11 21.77 -0.45
CA TYR A 113 -4.64 23.08 -0.02
C TYR A 113 -5.83 24.00 0.29
N PRO A 114 -5.80 24.73 1.41
CA PRO A 114 -6.83 25.69 1.71
C PRO A 114 -6.67 26.94 0.82
N GLY A 115 -7.63 27.86 0.93
CA GLY A 115 -7.52 29.18 0.33
C GLY A 115 -6.23 29.93 0.71
N ALA A 116 -5.91 30.95 -0.09
CA ALA A 116 -4.65 31.70 0.02
C ALA A 116 -4.41 32.30 1.42
N ASP A 117 -5.49 32.64 2.14
CA ASP A 117 -5.49 33.17 3.51
C ASP A 117 -4.90 32.20 4.54
N ARG A 118 -5.15 30.89 4.38
CA ARG A 118 -4.69 29.85 5.31
C ARG A 118 -3.51 29.04 4.77
N LEU A 119 -3.11 29.27 3.52
CA LEU A 119 -2.07 28.51 2.86
C LEU A 119 -0.73 28.57 3.62
N ALA A 120 -0.36 29.72 4.19
CA ALA A 120 0.90 29.90 4.92
C ALA A 120 1.08 28.90 6.07
N GLY A 121 0.03 28.72 6.90
CA GLY A 121 0.06 27.82 8.06
C GLY A 121 -0.21 26.35 7.74
N TYR A 122 -0.77 26.05 6.57
CA TYR A 122 -1.10 24.67 6.19
C TYR A 122 0.15 23.79 6.03
N GLY A 123 0.13 22.60 6.62
CA GLY A 123 1.18 21.60 6.46
C GLY A 123 2.47 21.86 7.24
N GLN A 124 2.50 22.86 8.14
CA GLN A 124 3.74 23.21 8.88
C GLN A 124 4.20 22.09 9.81
N ALA A 125 3.27 21.44 10.52
CA ALA A 125 3.59 20.31 11.39
C ALA A 125 4.11 19.10 10.58
N GLU A 126 3.56 18.89 9.38
CA GLU A 126 3.99 17.85 8.46
C GLU A 126 5.36 18.16 7.86
N MET A 127 5.61 19.40 7.48
CA MET A 127 6.94 19.85 7.05
C MET A 127 7.98 19.65 8.17
N ASP A 128 7.58 19.88 9.43
CA ASP A 128 8.41 19.59 10.60
C ASP A 128 8.77 18.11 10.74
N VAL A 129 7.84 17.20 10.44
CA VAL A 129 8.11 15.76 10.40
C VAL A 129 9.13 15.45 9.30
N LEU A 130 8.89 15.94 8.07
CA LEU A 130 9.75 15.62 6.92
C LEU A 130 11.17 16.16 7.10
N ARG A 131 11.32 17.38 7.59
CA ARG A 131 12.65 18.00 7.79
C ARG A 131 13.48 17.32 8.88
N ARG A 132 12.83 16.73 9.89
CA ARG A 132 13.50 15.93 10.92
C ARG A 132 13.87 14.53 10.42
N HIS A 133 13.04 13.96 9.55
CA HIS A 133 13.24 12.60 9.07
C HIS A 133 14.26 12.52 7.92
N TYR A 134 14.18 13.43 6.95
CA TYR A 134 14.99 13.38 5.72
C TYR A 134 16.23 14.30 5.74
N THR A 135 16.82 14.54 6.91
CA THR A 135 17.99 15.43 7.09
C THR A 135 19.20 15.06 6.24
N ALA A 136 19.34 13.78 5.87
CA ALA A 136 20.42 13.30 5.02
C ALA A 136 20.24 13.64 3.53
N VAL A 137 19.02 13.96 3.10
CA VAL A 137 18.66 14.15 1.69
C VAL A 137 18.26 15.59 1.39
N ILE A 138 17.67 16.29 2.36
CA ILE A 138 17.23 17.68 2.22
C ILE A 138 17.94 18.60 3.22
N ASN A 139 18.03 19.88 2.88
CA ASN A 139 18.42 20.93 3.82
C ASN A 139 17.18 21.40 4.60
N PRO A 140 17.07 21.13 5.92
CA PRO A 140 15.88 21.43 6.71
C PRO A 140 15.50 22.91 6.73
N GLU A 141 16.49 23.80 6.82
CA GLU A 141 16.27 25.24 6.92
C GLU A 141 15.83 25.84 5.59
N ARG A 142 16.47 25.42 4.48
CA ARG A 142 16.09 25.83 3.13
C ARG A 142 14.69 25.34 2.78
N ALA A 143 14.38 24.08 3.10
CA ALA A 143 13.05 23.51 2.88
C ALA A 143 11.97 24.29 3.65
N GLN A 144 12.21 24.60 4.93
CA GLN A 144 11.28 25.38 5.75
C GLN A 144 11.06 26.79 5.19
N ARG A 145 12.14 27.51 4.85
CA ARG A 145 12.08 28.86 4.29
C ARG A 145 11.32 28.89 2.96
N ASN A 146 11.52 27.87 2.13
CA ASN A 146 10.94 27.81 0.80
C ASN A 146 9.55 27.17 0.75
N PHE A 147 8.98 26.74 1.88
CA PHE A 147 7.73 25.98 1.87
C PHE A 147 6.52 26.77 1.39
N LEU A 148 6.34 28.02 1.83
CA LEU A 148 5.25 28.87 1.31
C LEU A 148 5.46 29.22 -0.18
N PRO A 149 6.64 29.70 -0.63
CA PRO A 149 6.91 29.90 -2.05
C PRO A 149 6.65 28.65 -2.90
N PHE A 150 7.05 27.47 -2.41
CA PHE A 150 6.75 26.19 -3.05
C PHE A 150 5.24 25.97 -3.20
N LYS A 151 4.47 26.11 -2.12
CA LYS A 151 3.01 25.93 -2.13
C LYS A 151 2.33 26.85 -3.15
N THR A 152 2.75 28.10 -3.22
CA THR A 152 2.24 29.06 -4.22
C THR A 152 2.61 28.64 -5.65
N ALA A 153 3.86 28.20 -5.88
CA ALA A 153 4.32 27.78 -7.20
C ALA A 153 3.56 26.56 -7.73
N VAL A 154 3.37 25.53 -6.90
CA VAL A 154 2.64 24.30 -7.32
C VAL A 154 1.15 24.57 -7.56
N THR A 155 0.54 25.46 -6.77
CA THR A 155 -0.86 25.87 -6.97
C THR A 155 -1.06 26.58 -8.31
N ASN A 156 -0.13 27.46 -8.68
CA ASN A 156 -0.18 28.19 -9.95
C ASN A 156 0.07 27.30 -11.19
N TYR A 157 0.73 26.16 -11.00
CA TYR A 157 1.03 25.24 -12.10
C TYR A 157 -0.22 24.44 -12.55
N GLY A 158 -1.26 24.36 -11.72
CA GLY A 158 -2.51 23.67 -12.05
C GLY A 158 -2.43 22.13 -12.05
N ALA A 159 -1.34 21.54 -11.57
CA ALA A 159 -1.26 20.10 -11.31
C ALA A 159 -2.06 19.78 -10.03
N THR A 160 -3.01 18.85 -10.11
CA THR A 160 -3.91 18.55 -8.98
C THR A 160 -3.57 17.25 -8.26
N SER A 161 -3.30 16.17 -9.01
CA SER A 161 -3.01 14.87 -8.39
C SER A 161 -1.62 14.78 -7.78
N PHE A 162 -1.48 14.01 -6.69
CA PHE A 162 -0.21 13.76 -6.01
C PHE A 162 0.92 13.33 -6.98
N ASP A 163 0.66 12.37 -7.88
CA ASP A 163 1.66 11.89 -8.85
C ASP A 163 2.05 13.01 -9.84
N THR A 164 1.07 13.74 -10.37
CA THR A 164 1.31 14.84 -11.31
C THR A 164 2.11 15.95 -10.65
N VAL A 165 1.79 16.31 -9.41
CA VAL A 165 2.51 17.32 -8.63
C VAL A 165 3.94 16.86 -8.39
N CYS A 166 4.18 15.66 -7.87
CA CYS A 166 5.53 15.15 -7.65
C CYS A 166 6.36 15.15 -8.95
N ARG A 167 5.80 14.69 -10.07
CA ARG A 167 6.49 14.72 -11.38
C ARG A 167 6.74 16.14 -11.87
N CYS A 168 5.81 17.06 -11.66
CA CYS A 168 5.99 18.47 -11.99
C CYS A 168 7.15 19.06 -11.19
N VAL A 169 7.18 18.81 -9.88
CA VAL A 169 8.24 19.32 -9.01
C VAL A 169 9.61 18.83 -9.47
N ILE A 170 9.74 17.54 -9.78
CA ILE A 170 10.99 16.94 -10.25
C ILE A 170 11.45 17.50 -11.61
N ARG A 171 10.52 17.78 -12.53
CA ARG A 171 10.86 18.15 -13.91
C ARG A 171 10.98 19.64 -14.15
N GLN A 172 10.21 20.44 -13.42
CA GLN A 172 9.96 21.86 -13.74
C GLN A 172 10.39 22.79 -12.60
N LEU A 173 10.30 22.33 -11.36
CA LEU A 173 10.53 23.18 -10.17
C LEU A 173 11.78 22.78 -9.39
N TYR A 174 12.53 21.76 -9.84
CA TYR A 174 13.65 21.20 -9.10
C TYR A 174 14.74 22.23 -8.82
N ASP A 175 15.10 23.04 -9.82
CA ASP A 175 16.15 24.05 -9.69
C ASP A 175 15.79 25.15 -8.66
N GLN A 176 14.50 25.48 -8.55
CA GLN A 176 13.99 26.47 -7.60
C GLN A 176 13.78 25.86 -6.20
N PHE A 177 13.40 24.59 -6.15
CA PHE A 177 12.94 23.89 -4.95
C PHE A 177 13.59 22.49 -4.82
N PRO A 178 14.93 22.39 -4.71
CA PRO A 178 15.64 21.10 -4.77
C PRO A 178 15.24 20.15 -3.63
N ASP A 179 14.97 20.67 -2.43
CA ASP A 179 14.53 19.85 -1.29
C ASP A 179 13.19 19.17 -1.56
N PHE A 180 12.23 19.91 -2.15
CA PHE A 180 10.94 19.37 -2.54
C PHE A 180 11.07 18.42 -3.74
N GLY A 181 12.04 18.66 -4.62
CA GLY A 181 12.44 17.73 -5.67
C GLY A 181 12.87 16.37 -5.13
N GLU A 182 13.73 16.35 -4.12
CA GLU A 182 14.16 15.10 -3.48
C GLU A 182 13.00 14.42 -2.73
N LEU A 183 12.21 15.17 -1.96
CA LEU A 183 11.02 14.63 -1.30
C LEU A 183 10.02 14.05 -2.30
N ALA A 184 9.84 14.68 -3.47
CA ALA A 184 8.97 14.19 -4.53
C ALA A 184 9.50 12.88 -5.15
N LYS A 185 10.83 12.76 -5.35
CA LYS A 185 11.44 11.50 -5.81
C LYS A 185 11.17 10.37 -4.81
N ILE A 186 11.39 10.64 -3.52
CA ILE A 186 11.13 9.69 -2.44
C ILE A 186 9.66 9.28 -2.43
N ALA A 187 8.75 10.26 -2.47
CA ALA A 187 7.31 10.02 -2.50
C ALA A 187 6.87 9.07 -3.62
N LEU A 188 7.45 9.19 -4.82
CA LEU A 188 7.10 8.37 -5.97
C LEU A 188 7.66 6.94 -5.92
N VAL A 189 8.67 6.67 -5.09
CA VAL A 189 9.29 5.33 -5.00
C VAL A 189 8.83 4.52 -3.80
N ILE A 190 8.02 5.09 -2.90
CA ILE A 190 7.48 4.33 -1.77
C ILE A 190 6.39 3.38 -2.27
N PRO A 191 6.54 2.05 -2.08
CA PRO A 191 5.54 1.08 -2.51
C PRO A 191 4.34 1.12 -1.57
N VAL A 192 3.30 1.87 -1.94
CA VAL A 192 2.03 1.94 -1.20
C VAL A 192 1.01 0.91 -1.68
N SER A 193 1.18 0.35 -2.87
CA SER A 193 0.22 -0.56 -3.52
C SER A 193 0.69 -2.02 -3.49
N SER A 194 -0.23 -2.96 -3.28
CA SER A 194 0.02 -4.41 -3.40
C SER A 194 -0.07 -4.91 -4.84
N VAL A 195 -0.52 -4.09 -5.79
CA VAL A 195 -0.79 -4.52 -7.18
C VAL A 195 0.43 -5.13 -7.84
N TYR A 196 1.63 -4.60 -7.61
CA TYR A 196 2.85 -5.16 -8.17
C TYR A 196 3.16 -6.55 -7.61
N ALA A 197 2.88 -6.81 -6.33
CA ALA A 197 3.02 -8.14 -5.74
C ALA A 197 1.99 -9.12 -6.33
N GLU A 198 0.74 -8.67 -6.53
CA GLU A 198 -0.33 -9.48 -7.14
C GLU A 198 -0.09 -9.81 -8.61
N ARG A 199 0.44 -8.84 -9.37
CA ARG A 199 0.96 -9.07 -10.72
C ARG A 199 2.10 -10.09 -10.69
N GLY A 200 3.00 -10.00 -9.71
CA GLY A 200 4.05 -10.99 -9.47
C GLY A 200 3.50 -12.40 -9.24
N PHE A 201 2.53 -12.56 -8.33
CA PHE A 201 1.86 -13.85 -8.08
C PHE A 201 1.14 -14.38 -9.33
N SER A 202 0.52 -13.51 -10.11
CA SER A 202 -0.12 -13.88 -11.38
C SER A 202 0.91 -14.44 -12.38
N VAL A 203 2.06 -13.77 -12.52
CA VAL A 203 3.17 -14.26 -13.34
C VAL A 203 3.71 -15.59 -12.81
N GLN A 204 3.85 -15.72 -11.49
CA GLN A 204 4.28 -16.97 -10.86
C GLN A 204 3.31 -18.12 -11.13
N ASN A 205 1.99 -17.89 -11.08
CA ASN A 205 0.96 -18.89 -11.36
C ASN A 205 0.97 -19.36 -12.82
N LEU A 206 1.33 -18.47 -13.76
CA LEU A 206 1.55 -18.84 -15.17
C LEU A 206 2.80 -19.72 -15.35
N ILE A 207 3.82 -19.50 -14.52
CA ILE A 207 5.11 -20.22 -14.56
C ILE A 207 5.00 -21.59 -13.86
N LYS A 208 4.33 -21.64 -12.70
CA LYS A 208 4.11 -22.83 -11.87
C LYS A 208 2.71 -23.38 -12.10
N THR A 209 2.58 -24.25 -13.10
CA THR A 209 1.33 -24.97 -13.37
C THR A 209 1.26 -26.28 -12.58
N LYS A 210 0.10 -26.95 -12.57
CA LYS A 210 -0.06 -28.27 -11.92
C LYS A 210 0.99 -29.29 -12.40
N GLY A 211 1.33 -29.29 -13.70
CA GLY A 211 2.36 -30.16 -14.28
C GLY A 211 3.80 -29.64 -14.12
N ARG A 212 3.99 -28.39 -13.67
CA ARG A 212 5.29 -27.72 -13.58
C ARG A 212 5.48 -26.98 -12.24
N ASN A 213 5.16 -27.65 -11.14
CA ASN A 213 5.22 -27.08 -9.79
C ASN A 213 6.55 -27.34 -9.04
N ARG A 214 7.38 -28.30 -9.50
CA ARG A 214 8.67 -28.69 -8.88
C ARG A 214 9.86 -27.79 -9.25
N LEU A 215 9.62 -26.57 -9.73
CA LEU A 215 10.69 -25.62 -9.99
C LEU A 215 11.26 -25.11 -8.66
N ASN A 216 12.58 -25.11 -8.56
CA ASN A 216 13.25 -24.44 -7.45
C ASN A 216 13.07 -22.91 -7.54
N GLU A 217 13.27 -22.24 -6.42
CA GLU A 217 13.04 -20.81 -6.26
C GLU A 217 13.83 -19.97 -7.28
N ASP A 218 15.13 -20.24 -7.43
CA ASP A 218 16.00 -19.55 -8.39
C ASP A 218 15.47 -19.60 -9.83
N ARG A 219 14.97 -20.76 -10.26
CA ARG A 219 14.44 -20.93 -11.62
C ARG A 219 13.11 -20.21 -11.78
N VAL A 220 12.25 -20.20 -10.76
CA VAL A 220 11.01 -19.41 -10.78
C VAL A 220 11.35 -17.92 -10.90
N ASN A 221 12.26 -17.43 -10.06
CA ASN A 221 12.68 -16.03 -10.06
C ASN A 221 13.24 -15.60 -11.42
N ARG A 222 14.17 -16.36 -12.02
CA ARG A 222 14.71 -16.08 -13.36
C ARG A 222 13.63 -16.00 -14.44
N LEU A 223 12.65 -16.92 -14.40
CA LEU A 223 11.55 -16.93 -15.36
C LEU A 223 10.59 -15.76 -15.15
N MET A 224 10.35 -15.34 -13.91
CA MET A 224 9.58 -14.15 -13.59
C MET A 224 10.27 -12.90 -14.11
N MET A 225 11.59 -12.74 -13.86
CA MET A 225 12.39 -11.62 -14.36
C MET A 225 12.43 -11.58 -15.88
N LEU A 226 12.63 -12.74 -16.54
CA LEU A 226 12.56 -12.83 -17.99
C LEU A 226 11.20 -12.34 -18.49
N ARG A 227 10.10 -12.80 -17.89
CA ARG A 227 8.76 -12.41 -18.32
C ARG A 227 8.44 -10.94 -18.08
N TRP A 228 8.98 -10.35 -17.02
CA TRP A 228 8.76 -8.94 -16.69
C TRP A 228 9.52 -8.00 -17.62
N HIS A 229 10.74 -8.36 -18.01
CA HIS A 229 11.62 -7.54 -18.85
C HIS A 229 11.63 -7.94 -20.33
N SER A 230 11.09 -9.10 -20.68
CA SER A 230 11.04 -9.55 -22.07
C SER A 230 10.12 -8.65 -22.89
N LYS A 231 10.58 -8.27 -24.08
CA LYS A 231 9.70 -7.77 -25.13
C LYS A 231 8.67 -8.84 -25.47
N SER A 232 7.50 -8.42 -25.97
CA SER A 232 6.52 -9.36 -26.51
C SER A 232 7.18 -10.18 -27.61
N LEU A 233 6.75 -11.44 -27.80
CA LEU A 233 7.28 -12.27 -28.90
C LEU A 233 7.07 -11.63 -30.27
N ARG A 234 6.09 -10.72 -30.42
CA ARG A 234 5.84 -9.99 -31.66
C ARG A 234 6.91 -8.91 -31.91
N ASP A 235 7.42 -8.30 -30.84
CA ASP A 235 8.41 -7.22 -30.90
C ASP A 235 9.84 -7.73 -30.64
N PHE A 236 9.99 -9.05 -30.49
CA PHE A 236 11.27 -9.69 -30.25
C PHE A 236 11.96 -10.00 -31.57
N ASP A 237 13.13 -9.41 -31.79
CA ASP A 237 13.94 -9.68 -32.97
C ASP A 237 14.62 -11.06 -32.84
N ILE A 238 13.96 -12.07 -33.40
CA ILE A 238 14.44 -13.45 -33.45
C ILE A 238 15.74 -13.54 -34.27
N GLY A 239 15.91 -12.71 -35.30
CA GLY A 239 17.09 -12.74 -36.18
C GLY A 239 18.35 -12.35 -35.40
N SER A 240 18.31 -11.19 -34.74
CA SER A 240 19.41 -10.70 -33.89
C SER A 240 19.69 -11.64 -32.71
N ALA A 241 18.65 -12.23 -32.11
CA ALA A 241 18.83 -13.20 -31.03
C ALA A 241 19.52 -14.49 -31.51
N ARG A 242 19.15 -14.98 -32.70
CA ARG A 242 19.76 -16.17 -33.31
C ARG A 242 21.24 -15.94 -33.59
N GLU A 243 21.59 -14.81 -34.20
CA GLU A 243 22.99 -14.48 -34.48
C GLU A 243 23.80 -14.38 -33.20
N ASN A 244 23.31 -13.67 -32.18
CA ASN A 244 23.97 -13.60 -30.86
C ASN A 244 24.14 -14.98 -30.21
N PHE A 245 23.13 -15.84 -30.30
CA PHE A 245 23.24 -17.20 -29.74
C PHE A 245 24.30 -18.03 -30.46
N LEU A 246 24.38 -17.93 -31.80
CA LEU A 246 25.37 -18.64 -32.60
C LEU A 246 26.80 -18.11 -32.38
N THR A 247 26.96 -16.81 -32.10
CA THR A 247 28.27 -16.19 -31.83
C THR A 247 28.74 -16.36 -30.39
N THR A 248 27.84 -16.69 -29.45
CA THR A 248 28.21 -16.97 -28.05
C THR A 248 28.95 -18.30 -27.94
N LYS A 249 30.27 -18.27 -28.13
CA LYS A 249 31.18 -19.41 -27.95
C LYS A 249 31.35 -19.74 -26.47
N THR A 250 30.41 -20.46 -25.87
CA THR A 250 30.69 -21.30 -24.69
C THR A 250 29.58 -22.34 -24.52
N ARG A 251 29.72 -23.45 -25.24
CA ARG A 251 29.05 -24.70 -24.83
C ARG A 251 29.81 -25.19 -23.59
N ARG A 252 29.19 -25.12 -22.41
CA ARG A 252 29.65 -25.96 -21.28
C ARG A 252 29.55 -27.41 -21.76
N LYS A 253 30.69 -28.10 -21.77
CA LYS A 253 30.75 -29.56 -21.92
C LYS A 253 30.01 -30.23 -20.77
#